data_AF-A0A8T7CT64-F1
#
_entry.id   AF-A0A8T7CT64-F1
#
_cell.length_a   1.000
_cell.length_b   1.000
_cell.length_c   1.000
_cell.angle_alpha   90.00
_cell.angle_beta   90.00
_cell.angle_gamma   90.00
#
_symmetry.space_group_name_H-M   'P 1'
#
loop_
_entity.id
_entity.type
_entity.pdbx_description
1 polymer ?
#
loop_
_entity_poly.entity_id
_entity_poly.type
_entity_poly.pdbx_seq_one_letter_code
_entity_poly.pdbx_strand_id
1 'polypeptide(L)' 'MAYSDKVMDHYENPRNVGTFENDDTDVGTGMVGAPACGDVMRLQIKVNDSG' A
#
# COMPACT_ATOMS: atom_id res chain seq x y z
N MET A 1 -12.76 -13.30 19.01
CA MET A 1 -12.18 -13.35 17.66
C MET A 1 -10.76 -12.80 17.74
N ALA A 2 -9.80 -13.36 16.99
CA ALA A 2 -8.39 -13.00 17.08
C ALA A 2 -8.05 -11.64 16.46
N TYR A 3 -8.94 -11.09 15.64
CA TYR A 3 -8.75 -9.82 14.93
C TYR A 3 -9.86 -8.84 15.28
N SER A 4 -9.54 -7.55 15.23
CA SER A 4 -10.53 -6.50 15.44
C SER A 4 -11.42 -6.37 14.21
N ASP A 5 -12.65 -5.89 14.41
CA ASP A 5 -13.61 -5.67 13.33
C ASP A 5 -13.05 -4.76 12.22
N LYS A 6 -12.23 -3.78 12.59
CA LYS A 6 -11.55 -2.89 11.63
C LYS A 6 -10.56 -3.64 10.75
N VAL A 7 -9.78 -4.55 11.33
CA VAL A 7 -8.80 -5.35 10.56
C VAL A 7 -9.53 -6.25 9.57
N MET A 8 -10.61 -6.91 10.02
CA MET A 8 -11.40 -7.80 9.16
C MET A 8 -12.06 -7.01 8.01
N ASP A 9 -12.63 -5.84 8.30
CA ASP A 9 -13.24 -4.98 7.27
C ASP A 9 -12.23 -4.55 6.20
N HIS A 10 -11.02 -4.14 6.59
CA HIS A 10 -9.97 -3.77 5.62
C HIS A 10 -9.44 -4.97 4.82
N TYR A 11 -9.49 -6.18 5.37
CA TYR A 11 -9.08 -7.40 4.69
C TYR A 11 -10.14 -7.87 3.67
N GLU A 12 -11.41 -7.86 4.07
CA GLU A 12 -12.53 -8.30 3.21
C GLU A 12 -12.91 -7.24 2.17
N ASN A 13 -12.77 -5.95 2.51
CA ASN A 13 -13.07 -4.81 1.64
C ASN A 13 -11.81 -3.96 1.41
N PRO A 14 -10.82 -4.46 0.64
CA PRO A 14 -9.55 -3.79 0.52
C PRO A 14 -9.67 -2.51 -0.31
N ARG A 15 -8.99 -1.45 0.13
CA ARG A 15 -9.09 -0.10 -0.43
C ARG A 15 -7.76 0.27 -1.08
N ASN A 16 -7.82 0.89 -2.26
CA ASN A 16 -6.64 1.33 -3.01
C ASN A 16 -5.69 0.19 -3.42
N VAL A 17 -6.23 -1.01 -3.67
CA VAL A 17 -5.47 -2.11 -4.24
C VAL A 17 -5.16 -1.80 -5.70
N GLY A 18 -3.88 -1.87 -6.05
CA GLY A 18 -3.41 -1.64 -7.41
C GLY A 18 -2.01 -1.05 -7.40
N THR A 19 -1.60 -0.55 -8.56
CA THR A 19 -0.35 0.15 -8.75
C THR A 19 -0.58 1.35 -9.67
N PHE A 20 0.18 2.42 -9.45
CA PHE A 20 0.31 3.49 -10.44
C PHE A 20 1.31 3.10 -11.52
N GLU A 21 1.32 3.84 -12.62
CA GLU A 21 2.34 3.72 -13.67
C GLU A 21 3.73 4.04 -13.10
N ASN A 22 4.75 3.29 -13.53
CA ASN A 22 6.09 3.37 -12.95
C ASN A 22 6.89 4.60 -13.42
N ASP A 23 6.44 5.27 -14.48
CA ASP A 23 7.09 6.42 -15.11
C ASP A 23 6.42 7.76 -14.75
N ASP A 24 5.35 7.73 -13.94
CA ASP A 24 4.70 8.94 -13.43
C ASP A 24 5.65 9.67 -12.46
N THR A 25 6.13 10.85 -12.87
CA THR A 25 7.10 11.64 -12.10
C THR A 25 6.54 12.14 -10.77
N ASP A 26 5.22 12.19 -10.64
CA ASP A 26 4.54 12.66 -9.44
C ASP A 26 4.27 11.52 -8.44
N VAL A 27 4.67 10.28 -8.78
CA VAL A 27 4.46 9.09 -7.97
C VAL A 27 5.75 8.67 -7.25
N GLY A 28 5.74 8.80 -5.93
CA GLY A 28 6.73 8.17 -5.06
C GLY A 28 6.39 6.70 -4.78
N THR A 29 7.33 5.79 -5.04
CA THR A 29 7.17 4.36 -4.74
C THR A 29 8.11 3.91 -3.62
N GLY A 30 7.53 3.43 -2.51
CA GLY A 30 8.24 2.77 -1.42
C GLY A 30 7.97 1.28 -1.42
N MET A 31 9.01 0.48 -1.61
CA MET A 31 8.93 -0.97 -1.44
C MET A 31 9.80 -1.39 -0.26
N VAL A 32 9.18 -1.99 0.75
CA VAL A 32 9.85 -2.45 1.96
C VAL A 32 9.44 -3.89 2.23
N GLY A 33 10.39 -4.72 2.64
CA GLY A 33 10.11 -6.09 3.00
C GLY A 33 11.32 -6.73 3.61
N ALA A 34 11.09 -7.61 4.57
CA ALA A 34 12.11 -8.50 5.09
C ALA A 34 11.79 -9.90 4.55
N PRO A 35 12.54 -10.42 3.56
CA PRO A 35 12.30 -11.75 3.00
C PRO A 35 12.24 -12.85 4.07
N ALA A 36 12.94 -12.63 5.19
CA ALA A 36 12.97 -13.52 6.35
C ALA A 36 11.64 -13.61 7.12
N CYS A 37 10.79 -12.57 7.07
CA CYS A 37 9.51 -12.53 7.77
C CYS A 37 8.31 -12.86 6.88
N GLY A 38 8.52 -13.02 5.57
CA GLY A 38 7.45 -13.33 4.60
C GLY A 38 6.60 -12.13 4.18
N ASP A 39 6.83 -10.95 4.75
CA ASP A 39 6.05 -9.75 4.47
C ASP A 39 6.79 -8.81 3.52
N VAL A 40 6.15 -8.53 2.39
CA VAL A 40 6.55 -7.51 1.42
C VAL A 40 5.42 -6.51 1.32
N MET A 41 5.73 -5.24 1.55
CA MET A 41 4.79 -4.13 1.41
C MET A 41 5.27 -3.20 0.30
N ARG A 42 4.34 -2.84 -0.59
CA ARG A 42 4.52 -1.77 -1.58
C ARG A 42 3.51 -0.68 -1.27
N LEU A 43 4.00 0.55 -1.15
CA LEU A 43 3.17 1.74 -0.99
C LEU A 43 3.57 2.74 -2.07
N GLN A 44 2.58 3.28 -2.77
CA GLN A 44 2.78 4.33 -3.76
C GLN A 44 1.93 5.54 -3.38
N ILE A 45 2.50 6.73 -3.53
CA ILE A 45 1.85 8.01 -3.23
C ILE A 45 2.02 8.91 -4.44
N LYS A 46 0.91 9.42 -4.97
CA LYS A 46 0.92 10.47 -5.98
C LYS A 46 0.79 11.83 -5.31
N VAL A 47 1.75 12.72 -5.51
CA VAL A 47 1.77 14.08 -4.98
C VAL A 47 1.14 15.01 -6.01
N ASN A 48 0.37 16.01 -5.57
CA ASN A 48 -0.19 17.03 -6.45
C ASN A 48 0.64 18.33 -6.37
N ASP A 49 0.38 19.28 -7.27
CA ASP A 49 1.12 20.54 -7.34
C ASP A 49 1.07 21.41 -6.07
N SER A 50 0.12 21.15 -5.16
CA SER A 50 0.01 21.88 -3.88
C SER A 50 0.89 21.29 -2.77
N GLY A 51 1.55 20.15 -3.02
CA GLY A 51 2.28 19.38 -2.01
C GLY A 51 1.35 18.69 -1.03
#